data_AF-A0A968ZLI9-F1
#
_entry.id   AF-A0A968ZLI9-F1
#
_cell.length_a   1.000
_cell.length_b   1.000
_cell.length_c   1.000
_cell.angle_alpha   90.00
_cell.angle_beta   90.00
_cell.angle_gamma   90.00
#
_symmetry.space_group_name_H-M   'P 1'
#
loop_
_entity.id
_entity.type
_entity.pdbx_description
1 polymer ?
#
loop_
_entity_poly.entity_id
_entity_poly.type
_entity_poly.pdbx_seq_one_letter_code
_entity_poly.pdbx_strand_id
1 'polypeptide(L)'
;MREGGQLSLIICEVDHWLEYRDIFGPQAGDQCLVQIAQAIAKTVKRPADYVARYGKQEFAILLPNTDLAGATYIAEDIRAEVLALGLPDGSVTKYDPITVSLGVASQIPSPRFAPSLLLEATEQALYFAKKRGRNRVQVYQTGCSDPDLHSNQTLHWVSRLLQALEKDQFQLYAQPIYSLNSHKTRQDYEILFRLTDQPGLACAPGLFLPIVEQYDFMSRIDQWVIRASSYEPRQRSTLRITFLYSLIQCKL
;
A
#
# COMPACT_ATOMS: atom_id res chain seq x y z
N MET A 1 10.68 3.47 -25.28
CA MET A 1 11.32 4.08 -24.11
C MET A 1 12.55 4.81 -24.63
N ARG A 2 12.62 6.15 -24.56
CA ARG A 2 13.81 6.89 -25.02
C ARG A 2 14.89 6.77 -23.94
N GLU A 3 16.10 6.45 -24.36
CA GLU A 3 17.26 6.20 -23.50
C GLU A 3 17.64 7.46 -22.70
N GLY A 4 17.78 7.33 -21.37
CA GLY A 4 18.47 8.30 -20.51
C GLY A 4 17.61 9.15 -19.56
N GLY A 5 16.28 9.23 -19.73
CA GLY A 5 15.43 10.03 -18.85
C GLY A 5 15.05 9.31 -17.55
N GLN A 6 15.17 9.98 -16.40
CA GLN A 6 14.66 9.46 -15.13
C GLN A 6 13.15 9.25 -15.18
N LEU A 7 12.68 8.14 -14.61
CA LEU A 7 11.27 7.83 -14.42
C LEU A 7 10.97 7.91 -12.93
N SER A 8 10.03 8.75 -12.56
CA SER A 8 9.58 8.88 -11.17
C SER A 8 8.15 8.40 -11.01
N LEU A 9 7.86 7.83 -9.86
CA LEU A 9 6.54 7.36 -9.46
C LEU A 9 6.19 7.98 -8.11
N ILE A 10 4.94 8.44 -8.01
CA ILE A 10 4.33 8.88 -6.77
C ILE A 10 3.11 8.00 -6.52
N ILE A 11 3.01 7.41 -5.33
CA ILE A 11 1.75 6.84 -4.85
C ILE A 11 1.21 7.79 -3.78
N CYS A 12 0.02 8.32 -4.03
CA CYS A 12 -0.72 9.22 -3.16
C CYS A 12 -1.91 8.47 -2.56
N GLU A 13 -2.03 8.45 -1.24
CA GLU A 13 -3.18 7.87 -0.55
C GLU A 13 -3.89 8.90 0.31
N VAL A 14 -5.22 8.89 0.26
CA VAL A 14 -6.08 9.74 1.08
C VAL A 14 -6.11 9.23 2.53
N ASP A 15 -5.67 10.07 3.45
CA ASP A 15 -5.63 9.76 4.87
C ASP A 15 -7.04 9.72 5.45
N HIS A 16 -7.33 8.70 6.28
CA HIS A 16 -8.60 8.53 6.98
C HIS A 16 -9.87 8.50 6.10
N TRP A 17 -9.72 8.15 4.81
CA TRP A 17 -10.85 8.14 3.87
C TRP A 17 -11.94 7.15 4.25
N LEU A 18 -11.58 6.00 4.83
CA LEU A 18 -12.55 5.00 5.25
C LEU A 18 -13.44 5.55 6.36
N GLU A 19 -12.84 6.16 7.37
CA GLU A 19 -13.53 6.80 8.49
C GLU A 19 -14.43 7.94 7.99
N TYR A 20 -13.92 8.79 7.10
CA TYR A 20 -14.70 9.86 6.46
C TYR A 20 -15.93 9.31 5.73
N ARG A 21 -15.76 8.27 4.91
CA ARG A 21 -16.85 7.63 4.18
C ARG A 21 -17.87 6.99 5.13
N ASP A 22 -17.41 6.38 6.20
CA ASP A 22 -18.30 5.72 7.15
C ASP A 22 -19.12 6.74 7.98
N ILE A 23 -18.59 7.95 8.19
CA ILE A 23 -19.27 9.05 8.88
C ILE A 23 -20.26 9.79 7.96
N PHE A 24 -19.81 10.21 6.77
CA PHE A 24 -20.61 11.06 5.87
C PHE A 24 -21.37 10.28 4.78
N GLY A 25 -21.15 8.97 4.73
CA GLY A 25 -21.79 8.06 3.80
C GLY A 25 -21.03 7.89 2.47
N PRO A 26 -21.42 6.86 1.69
CA PRO A 26 -20.71 6.48 0.46
C PRO A 26 -20.61 7.60 -0.58
N GLN A 27 -21.69 8.35 -0.79
CA GLN A 27 -21.74 9.44 -1.78
C GLN A 27 -20.76 10.57 -1.44
N ALA A 28 -20.63 10.93 -0.17
CA ALA A 28 -19.67 11.93 0.29
C ALA A 28 -18.23 11.43 0.10
N GLY A 29 -17.97 10.14 0.39
CA GLY A 29 -16.67 9.52 0.15
C GLY A 29 -16.26 9.55 -1.32
N ASP A 30 -17.18 9.28 -2.24
CA ASP A 30 -16.93 9.37 -3.69
C ASP A 30 -16.66 10.82 -4.13
N GLN A 31 -17.44 11.78 -3.63
CA GLN A 31 -17.22 13.20 -3.92
C GLN A 31 -15.86 13.69 -3.42
N CYS A 32 -15.42 13.24 -2.24
CA CYS A 32 -14.09 13.52 -1.69
C CYS A 32 -13.00 13.05 -2.67
N LEU A 33 -13.09 11.82 -3.19
CA LEU A 33 -12.12 11.30 -4.16
C LEU A 33 -12.12 12.09 -5.49
N VAL A 34 -13.29 12.55 -5.95
CA VAL A 34 -13.39 13.40 -7.15
C VAL A 34 -12.67 14.72 -6.94
N GLN A 35 -12.86 15.37 -5.78
CA GLN A 35 -12.19 16.64 -5.48
C GLN A 35 -10.67 16.48 -5.37
N ILE A 36 -10.21 15.40 -4.74
CA ILE A 36 -8.79 15.07 -4.66
C ILE A 36 -8.21 14.78 -6.04
N ALA A 37 -8.90 14.03 -6.89
CA ALA A 37 -8.47 13.79 -8.27
C ALA A 37 -8.37 15.10 -9.07
N GLN A 38 -9.29 16.05 -8.87
CA GLN A 38 -9.23 17.38 -9.47
C GLN A 38 -8.04 18.20 -8.94
N ALA A 39 -7.73 18.13 -7.65
CA ALA A 39 -6.55 18.78 -7.07
C ALA A 39 -5.25 18.21 -7.68
N ILE A 40 -5.14 16.89 -7.84
CA ILE A 40 -4.00 16.24 -8.51
C ILE A 40 -3.91 16.68 -9.98
N ALA A 41 -5.04 16.75 -10.70
CA ALA A 41 -5.05 17.16 -12.11
C ALA A 41 -4.63 18.62 -12.32
N LYS A 42 -4.80 19.49 -11.31
CA LYS A 42 -4.33 20.88 -11.36
C LYS A 42 -2.82 21.00 -11.25
N THR A 43 -2.14 20.07 -10.58
CA THR A 43 -0.68 20.10 -10.38
C THR A 43 0.06 19.37 -11.48
N VAL A 44 -0.48 18.23 -11.93
CA VAL A 44 0.12 17.38 -12.97
C VAL A 44 -0.28 17.89 -14.37
N LYS A 45 0.47 18.87 -14.89
CA LYS A 45 0.10 19.62 -16.11
C LYS A 45 0.76 19.13 -17.40
N ARG A 46 1.83 18.33 -17.34
CA ARG A 46 2.58 17.98 -18.55
C ARG A 46 1.85 16.85 -19.28
N PRO A 47 1.74 16.91 -20.63
CA PRO A 47 1.09 15.84 -21.40
C PRO A 47 1.75 14.46 -21.26
N ALA A 48 3.02 14.42 -20.85
CA ALA A 48 3.76 13.17 -20.64
C ALA A 48 3.50 12.57 -19.26
N ASP A 49 3.00 13.34 -18.30
CA ASP A 49 2.71 12.86 -16.96
C ASP A 49 1.38 12.11 -16.98
N TYR A 50 1.29 11.03 -16.20
CA TYR A 50 0.13 10.16 -16.18
C TYR A 50 -0.41 10.00 -14.77
N VAL A 51 -1.71 10.20 -14.59
CA VAL A 51 -2.41 10.03 -13.31
C VAL A 51 -3.44 8.91 -13.46
N ALA A 52 -3.41 7.95 -12.54
CA ALA A 52 -4.37 6.86 -12.49
C ALA A 52 -4.90 6.66 -11.07
N ARG A 53 -6.16 6.24 -10.95
CA ARG A 53 -6.67 5.69 -9.69
C ARG A 53 -6.14 4.26 -9.57
N TYR A 54 -5.25 4.04 -8.62
CA TYR A 54 -4.51 2.79 -8.44
C TYR A 54 -5.30 1.81 -7.55
N GLY A 55 -5.85 2.34 -6.46
CA GLY A 55 -6.59 1.57 -5.47
C GLY A 55 -7.91 2.24 -5.10
N LYS A 56 -8.53 1.78 -4.01
CA LYS A 56 -9.82 2.33 -3.54
C LYS A 56 -9.70 3.81 -3.19
N GLN A 57 -8.65 4.20 -2.49
CA GLN A 57 -8.37 5.56 -2.01
C GLN A 57 -6.97 6.04 -2.42
N GLU A 58 -6.40 5.43 -3.45
CA GLU A 58 -5.00 5.58 -3.86
C GLU A 58 -4.91 6.03 -5.32
N PHE A 59 -3.98 6.93 -5.59
CA PHE A 59 -3.66 7.45 -6.92
C PHE A 59 -2.18 7.20 -7.22
N ALA A 60 -1.88 6.74 -8.43
CA ALA A 60 -0.53 6.63 -8.96
C ALA A 60 -0.28 7.78 -9.94
N ILE A 61 0.84 8.48 -9.77
CA ILE A 61 1.31 9.52 -10.69
C ILE A 61 2.66 9.08 -11.25
N LEU A 62 2.71 8.84 -12.56
CA LEU A 62 3.92 8.49 -13.29
C LEU A 62 4.46 9.73 -14.00
N LEU A 63 5.74 10.03 -13.76
CA LEU A 63 6.41 11.24 -14.23
C LEU A 63 7.63 10.87 -15.08
N PRO A 64 7.48 10.69 -16.40
CA PRO A 64 8.59 10.45 -17.31
C PRO A 64 9.52 11.67 -17.40
N ASN A 65 10.82 11.41 -17.53
CA ASN A 65 11.87 12.43 -17.61
C ASN A 65 11.80 13.44 -16.45
N THR A 66 11.50 12.94 -15.25
CA THR A 66 11.42 13.74 -14.03
C THR A 66 12.27 13.06 -12.98
N ASP A 67 13.19 13.80 -12.40
CA ASP A 67 14.09 13.32 -11.35
C ASP A 67 13.38 13.27 -9.99
N LEU A 68 14.08 12.75 -8.99
CA LEU A 68 13.54 12.62 -7.64
C LEU A 68 13.14 13.98 -7.04
N ALA A 69 13.92 15.02 -7.31
CA ALA A 69 13.66 16.37 -6.80
C ALA A 69 12.40 16.97 -7.43
N GLY A 70 12.25 16.90 -8.76
CA GLY A 70 11.06 17.36 -9.48
C GLY A 70 9.81 16.58 -9.09
N ALA A 71 9.92 15.26 -8.91
CA ALA A 71 8.81 14.44 -8.44
C ALA A 71 8.41 14.79 -6.99
N THR A 72 9.38 15.07 -6.12
CA THR A 72 9.13 15.52 -4.74
C THR A 72 8.42 16.87 -4.72
N TYR A 73 8.82 17.80 -5.59
CA TYR A 73 8.16 19.09 -5.73
C TYR A 73 6.68 18.93 -6.14
N ILE A 74 6.41 18.11 -7.16
CA ILE A 74 5.03 17.82 -7.60
C ILE A 74 4.22 17.16 -6.47
N ALA A 75 4.82 16.24 -5.72
CA ALA A 75 4.17 15.59 -4.59
C ALA A 75 3.80 16.58 -3.47
N GLU A 76 4.67 17.53 -3.14
CA GLU A 76 4.38 18.57 -2.15
C GLU A 76 3.29 19.53 -2.64
N ASP A 77 3.30 19.91 -3.92
CA ASP A 77 2.23 20.71 -4.52
C ASP A 77 0.89 19.98 -4.44
N ILE A 78 0.84 18.68 -4.76
CA ILE A 78 -0.38 17.86 -4.59
C ILE A 78 -0.85 17.89 -3.14
N ARG A 79 0.07 17.67 -2.19
CA ARG A 79 -0.26 17.65 -0.76
C ARG A 79 -0.84 18.99 -0.30
N ALA A 80 -0.25 20.10 -0.74
CA ALA A 80 -0.71 21.44 -0.41
C ALA A 80 -2.08 21.75 -1.03
N GLU A 81 -2.30 21.40 -2.31
CA GLU A 81 -3.59 21.60 -2.98
C GLU A 81 -4.73 20.79 -2.32
N VAL A 82 -4.46 19.54 -1.92
CA VAL A 82 -5.46 18.73 -1.20
C VAL A 82 -5.75 19.33 0.17
N LEU A 83 -4.73 19.74 0.92
CA LEU A 83 -4.90 20.40 2.22
C LEU A 83 -5.72 21.68 2.10
N ALA A 84 -5.54 22.44 1.01
CA ALA A 84 -6.27 23.67 0.73
C ALA A 84 -7.76 23.45 0.40
N LEU A 85 -8.19 22.23 0.05
CA LEU A 85 -9.61 21.92 -0.12
C LEU A 85 -10.39 22.09 1.19
N GLY A 86 -9.73 21.96 2.34
CA GLY A 86 -10.36 22.14 3.65
C GLY A 86 -11.52 21.18 3.92
N LEU A 87 -11.51 19.99 3.29
CA LEU A 87 -12.56 19.00 3.47
C LEU A 87 -12.51 18.49 4.92
N PRO A 88 -13.62 18.47 5.66
CA PRO A 88 -13.60 18.01 7.05
C PRO A 88 -13.16 16.54 7.14
N ASP A 89 -12.32 16.15 8.08
CA ASP A 89 -11.91 14.75 8.26
C ASP A 89 -13.01 13.83 8.84
N GLY A 90 -14.09 14.42 9.35
CA GLY A 90 -15.21 13.71 9.98
C GLY A 90 -15.07 13.48 11.48
N SER A 91 -14.00 13.96 12.10
CA SER A 91 -13.87 13.91 13.55
C SER A 91 -14.76 14.98 14.21
N VAL A 92 -15.60 14.57 15.16
CA VAL A 92 -16.52 15.47 15.90
C VAL A 92 -15.76 16.40 16.86
N THR A 93 -14.46 16.16 17.08
CA THR A 93 -13.67 16.81 18.15
C THR A 93 -12.49 17.65 17.64
N LYS A 94 -12.07 17.48 16.40
CA LYS A 94 -11.05 18.31 15.74
C LYS A 94 -11.46 18.55 14.29
N TYR A 95 -11.62 19.81 13.92
CA TYR A 95 -11.83 20.23 12.53
C TYR A 95 -10.55 20.06 11.68
N ASP A 96 -9.86 18.93 11.81
CA ASP A 96 -8.70 18.66 11.00
C ASP A 96 -9.19 18.31 9.58
N PRO A 97 -8.54 18.81 8.52
CA PRO A 97 -8.95 18.53 7.16
C PRO A 97 -8.52 17.13 6.71
N ILE A 98 -9.20 16.54 5.73
CA ILE A 98 -8.69 15.39 4.97
C ILE A 98 -7.35 15.75 4.35
N THR A 99 -6.37 14.87 4.54
CA THR A 99 -5.02 15.02 4.00
C THR A 99 -4.64 13.84 3.11
N VAL A 100 -3.46 13.93 2.51
CA VAL A 100 -2.86 12.84 1.74
C VAL A 100 -1.45 12.55 2.23
N SER A 101 -1.09 11.28 2.22
CA SER A 101 0.28 10.80 2.39
C SER A 101 0.83 10.35 1.04
N LEU A 102 2.08 10.72 0.73
CA LEU A 102 2.68 10.43 -0.57
C LEU A 102 4.03 9.74 -0.41
N GLY A 103 4.21 8.63 -1.13
CA GLY A 103 5.50 8.01 -1.36
C GLY A 103 6.05 8.43 -2.71
N VAL A 104 7.34 8.73 -2.80
CA VAL A 104 8.02 9.14 -4.04
C VAL A 104 9.27 8.30 -4.25
N ALA A 105 9.42 7.72 -5.44
CA ALA A 105 10.67 7.10 -5.87
C ALA A 105 11.01 7.49 -7.31
N SER A 106 12.30 7.45 -7.65
CA SER A 106 12.80 7.72 -9.00
C SER A 106 13.87 6.71 -9.36
N GLN A 107 13.91 6.30 -10.62
CA GLN A 107 14.99 5.50 -11.16
C GLN A 107 15.35 5.93 -12.58
N ILE A 108 16.58 5.63 -13.00
CA ILE A 108 16.94 5.65 -14.41
C ILE A 108 16.57 4.28 -14.99
N PRO A 109 15.64 4.18 -15.96
CA PRO A 109 15.29 2.92 -16.58
C PRO A 109 16.53 2.24 -17.17
N SER A 110 16.74 0.97 -16.83
CA SER A 110 17.78 0.14 -17.45
C SER A 110 17.20 -1.22 -17.81
N PRO A 111 17.77 -1.94 -18.79
CA PRO A 111 17.33 -3.30 -19.14
C PRO A 111 17.37 -4.31 -17.98
N ARG A 112 18.10 -3.98 -16.89
CA ARG A 112 18.23 -4.82 -15.70
C ARG A 112 17.18 -4.51 -14.63
N PHE A 113 16.42 -3.43 -14.76
CA PHE A 113 15.45 -3.02 -13.74
C PHE A 113 14.04 -3.48 -14.10
N ALA A 114 13.47 -4.29 -13.21
CA ALA A 114 12.06 -4.63 -13.25
C ALA A 114 11.20 -3.42 -12.81
N PRO A 115 10.08 -3.12 -13.49
CA PRO A 115 9.16 -2.06 -13.08
C PRO A 115 8.63 -2.22 -11.64
N SER A 116 8.56 -3.46 -11.13
CA SER A 116 8.12 -3.75 -9.76
C SER A 116 8.98 -3.08 -8.69
N LEU A 117 10.29 -2.93 -8.93
CA LEU A 117 11.21 -2.32 -7.96
C LEU A 117 10.89 -0.84 -7.70
N LEU A 118 10.49 -0.10 -8.75
CA LEU A 118 10.09 1.30 -8.61
C LEU A 118 8.78 1.41 -7.81
N LEU A 119 7.84 0.48 -8.04
CA LEU A 119 6.58 0.41 -7.29
C LEU A 119 6.83 0.08 -5.81
N GLU A 120 7.58 -0.98 -5.53
CA GLU A 120 7.93 -1.40 -4.16
C GLU A 120 8.63 -0.29 -3.37
N ALA A 121 9.61 0.39 -3.99
CA ALA A 121 10.28 1.54 -3.39
C ALA A 121 9.30 2.68 -3.05
N THR A 122 8.35 2.95 -3.95
CA THR A 122 7.34 4.00 -3.74
C THR A 122 6.35 3.62 -2.65
N GLU A 123 5.88 2.37 -2.63
CA GLU A 123 5.00 1.84 -1.58
C GLU A 123 5.68 1.85 -0.21
N GLN A 124 6.97 1.53 -0.14
CA GLN A 124 7.76 1.60 1.09
C GLN A 124 7.85 3.03 1.60
N ALA A 125 8.09 3.99 0.70
CA ALA A 125 8.11 5.40 1.05
C ALA A 125 6.74 5.86 1.58
N LEU A 126 5.64 5.50 0.89
CA LEU A 126 4.28 5.81 1.32
C LEU A 126 3.97 5.23 2.71
N TYR A 127 4.38 3.99 2.95
CA TYR A 127 4.26 3.36 4.26
C TYR A 127 4.92 4.21 5.36
N PHE A 128 6.14 4.68 5.13
CA PHE A 128 6.84 5.54 6.08
C PHE A 128 6.20 6.94 6.21
N ALA A 129 5.61 7.49 5.14
CA ALA A 129 4.85 8.73 5.22
C ALA A 129 3.70 8.61 6.24
N LYS A 130 2.93 7.52 6.15
CA LYS A 130 1.83 7.24 7.08
C LYS A 130 2.33 7.00 8.50
N LYS A 131 3.34 6.14 8.66
CA LYS A 131 3.92 5.78 9.97
C LYS A 131 4.49 7.00 10.71
N ARG A 132 5.05 7.97 9.99
CA ARG A 132 5.63 9.18 10.58
C ARG A 132 4.61 10.25 10.94
N GLY A 133 3.31 9.98 10.79
CA GLY A 133 2.23 10.87 11.21
C GLY A 133 1.41 11.45 10.06
N ARG A 134 1.42 10.83 8.88
CA ARG A 134 0.60 11.21 7.70
C ARG A 134 0.84 12.65 7.23
N ASN A 135 0.00 13.15 6.31
CA ASN A 135 0.07 14.50 5.73
C ASN A 135 1.49 14.92 5.35
N ARG A 136 2.20 14.08 4.60
CA ARG A 136 3.59 14.34 4.21
C ARG A 136 3.98 13.61 2.95
N VAL A 137 5.02 14.14 2.31
CA VAL A 137 5.77 13.44 1.28
C VAL A 137 6.93 12.70 1.94
N GLN A 138 7.07 11.42 1.60
CA GLN A 138 8.24 10.63 1.93
C GLN A 138 8.93 10.22 0.64
N VAL A 139 10.21 10.58 0.55
CA VAL A 139 11.06 10.18 -0.56
C VAL A 139 11.74 8.85 -0.19
N TYR A 140 11.75 7.91 -1.11
CA TYR A 140 12.57 6.72 -1.02
C TYR A 140 14.04 7.11 -1.19
N GLN A 141 14.82 7.05 -0.12
CA GLN A 141 16.24 7.37 -0.14
C GLN A 141 17.05 6.12 -0.47
N THR A 142 17.46 6.00 -1.73
CA THR A 142 18.58 5.14 -2.13
C THR A 142 19.88 5.88 -1.79
N GLY A 143 20.29 5.85 -0.53
CA GLY A 143 21.59 6.35 -0.13
C GLY A 143 22.69 5.44 -0.70
N CYS A 144 23.52 6.00 -1.59
CA CYS A 144 24.75 5.46 -2.14
C CYS A 144 24.63 4.28 -3.13
N SER A 145 25.45 4.37 -4.18
CA SER A 145 25.86 3.27 -5.05
C SER A 145 26.61 2.22 -4.24
N ASP A 146 25.88 1.44 -3.45
CA ASP A 146 26.39 0.35 -2.64
C ASP A 146 25.58 -0.93 -2.95
N PRO A 147 26.21 -1.97 -3.53
CA PRO A 147 25.55 -3.26 -3.77
C PRO A 147 24.97 -3.90 -2.50
N ASP A 148 25.45 -3.49 -1.31
CA ASP A 148 25.01 -4.00 -0.02
C ASP A 148 23.76 -3.31 0.55
N LEU A 149 23.13 -2.37 -0.18
CA LEU A 149 21.94 -1.65 0.32
C LEU A 149 20.68 -2.52 0.39
N HIS A 150 20.59 -3.59 -0.42
CA HIS A 150 19.57 -4.62 -0.21
C HIS A 150 19.72 -5.23 1.19
N SER A 151 20.95 -5.45 1.66
CA SER A 151 21.24 -6.07 2.95
C SER A 151 20.64 -5.26 4.11
N ASN A 152 20.81 -3.94 4.15
CA ASN A 152 20.35 -3.14 5.29
C ASN A 152 18.82 -2.96 5.34
N GLN A 153 18.14 -2.92 4.19
CA GLN A 153 16.67 -2.83 4.14
C GLN A 153 16.00 -4.18 4.33
N THR A 154 16.60 -5.24 3.77
CA THR A 154 16.16 -6.61 3.98
C THR A 154 16.32 -7.01 5.45
N LEU A 155 17.44 -6.67 6.09
CA LEU A 155 17.65 -6.92 7.52
C LEU A 155 16.63 -6.19 8.39
N HIS A 156 16.21 -4.97 8.01
CA HIS A 156 15.13 -4.28 8.72
C HIS A 156 13.80 -5.04 8.63
N TRP A 157 13.45 -5.61 7.48
CA TRP A 157 12.25 -6.45 7.33
C TRP A 157 12.38 -7.83 7.98
N VAL A 158 13.54 -8.47 7.90
CA VAL A 158 13.86 -9.72 8.62
C VAL A 158 13.68 -9.50 10.13
N SER A 159 14.25 -8.42 10.66
CA SER A 159 14.08 -8.04 12.07
C SER A 159 12.61 -7.77 12.43
N ARG A 160 11.85 -7.10 11.56
CA ARG A 160 10.43 -6.84 11.77
C ARG A 160 9.58 -8.10 11.72
N LEU A 161 9.83 -9.00 10.78
CA LEU A 161 9.12 -10.29 10.68
C LEU A 161 9.39 -11.15 11.92
N LEU A 162 10.64 -11.19 12.39
CA LEU A 162 10.99 -11.86 13.65
C LEU A 162 10.26 -11.24 14.84
N GLN A 163 10.28 -9.91 14.97
CA GLN A 163 9.58 -9.21 16.04
C GLN A 163 8.06 -9.42 15.98
N ALA A 164 7.47 -9.44 14.78
CA ALA A 164 6.04 -9.66 14.60
C ALA A 164 5.63 -11.11 14.94
N LEU A 165 6.50 -12.10 14.65
CA LEU A 165 6.32 -13.49 15.07
C LEU A 165 6.41 -13.66 16.59
N GLU A 166 7.19 -12.84 17.28
CA GLU A 166 7.33 -12.88 18.74
C GLU A 166 6.23 -12.10 19.47
N LYS A 167 5.75 -11.00 18.89
CA LYS A 167 4.79 -10.07 19.52
C LYS A 167 3.34 -10.23 19.02
N ASP A 168 3.04 -11.29 18.28
CA ASP A 168 1.73 -11.58 17.68
C ASP A 168 1.13 -10.38 16.90
N GLN A 169 1.96 -9.72 16.09
CA GLN A 169 1.56 -8.52 15.31
C GLN A 169 0.95 -8.85 13.94
N PHE A 170 0.63 -10.11 13.70
CA PHE A 170 -0.02 -10.56 12.48
C PHE A 170 -1.54 -10.59 12.65
N GLN A 171 -2.24 -10.28 11.56
CA GLN A 171 -3.69 -10.35 11.50
C GLN A 171 -4.13 -11.23 10.33
N LEU A 172 -5.20 -11.98 10.55
CA LEU A 172 -5.88 -12.76 9.53
C LEU A 172 -7.18 -12.06 9.15
N TYR A 173 -7.38 -11.85 7.86
CA TYR A 173 -8.65 -11.38 7.29
C TYR A 173 -9.30 -12.53 6.52
N ALA A 174 -10.62 -12.62 6.55
CA ALA A 174 -11.37 -13.62 5.78
C ALA A 174 -12.20 -12.91 4.70
N GLN A 175 -11.88 -13.16 3.43
CA GLN A 175 -12.64 -12.66 2.30
C GLN A 175 -13.62 -13.75 1.81
N PRO A 176 -14.94 -13.51 1.83
CA PRO A 176 -15.91 -14.51 1.39
C PRO A 176 -15.82 -14.73 -0.13
N ILE A 177 -15.86 -16.01 -0.53
CA ILE A 177 -15.94 -16.42 -1.93
C ILE A 177 -17.37 -16.88 -2.21
N TYR A 178 -18.06 -16.14 -3.06
CA TYR A 178 -19.42 -16.48 -3.48
C TYR A 178 -19.40 -17.32 -4.76
N SER A 179 -20.10 -18.44 -4.76
CA SER A 179 -20.31 -19.21 -5.99
C SER A 179 -21.34 -18.51 -6.87
N LEU A 180 -21.03 -18.35 -8.15
CA LEU A 180 -21.98 -17.83 -9.14
C LEU A 180 -23.08 -18.85 -9.48
N ASN A 181 -22.88 -20.13 -9.16
CA ASN A 181 -23.89 -21.17 -9.31
C ASN A 181 -24.66 -21.35 -8.00
N SER A 182 -25.98 -21.15 -8.06
CA SER A 182 -26.92 -21.10 -6.92
C SER A 182 -27.08 -22.41 -6.13
N HIS A 183 -26.33 -23.47 -6.47
CA HIS A 183 -26.42 -24.77 -5.81
C HIS A 183 -25.40 -24.99 -4.67
N LYS A 184 -24.52 -24.02 -4.40
CA LYS A 184 -23.65 -24.06 -3.21
C LYS A 184 -24.34 -23.36 -2.02
N THR A 185 -24.85 -24.16 -1.08
CA THR A 185 -25.32 -23.72 0.26
C THR A 185 -24.18 -23.41 1.24
N ARG A 186 -22.92 -23.49 0.79
CA ARG A 186 -21.74 -23.42 1.65
C ARG A 186 -20.91 -22.20 1.30
N GLN A 187 -20.50 -21.47 2.33
CA GLN A 187 -19.71 -20.25 2.21
C GLN A 187 -18.23 -20.61 2.32
N ASP A 188 -17.50 -20.39 1.23
CA ASP A 188 -16.04 -20.56 1.17
C ASP A 188 -15.39 -19.20 1.52
N TYR A 189 -14.20 -19.22 2.11
CA TYR A 189 -13.46 -18.01 2.49
C TYR A 189 -11.99 -18.14 2.08
N GLU A 190 -11.41 -17.03 1.62
CA GLU A 190 -9.96 -16.85 1.43
C GLU A 190 -9.38 -16.17 2.67
N ILE A 191 -8.34 -16.77 3.25
CA ILE A 191 -7.64 -16.18 4.40
C ILE A 191 -6.48 -15.34 3.88
N LEU A 192 -6.49 -14.04 4.22
CA LEU A 192 -5.48 -13.08 3.83
C LEU A 192 -4.60 -12.73 5.04
N PHE A 193 -3.31 -13.00 4.90
CA PHE A 193 -2.30 -12.63 5.88
C PHE A 193 -1.93 -11.14 5.76
N ARG A 194 -1.88 -10.45 6.90
CA ARG A 194 -1.46 -9.05 6.99
C ARG A 194 -0.49 -8.85 8.15
N LEU A 195 0.63 -8.19 7.86
CA LEU A 195 1.55 -7.69 8.87
C LEU A 195 1.13 -6.27 9.26
N THR A 196 0.86 -6.04 10.54
CA THR A 196 0.44 -4.73 11.06
C THR A 196 1.44 -4.21 12.08
N ASP A 197 1.99 -3.03 11.85
CA ASP A 197 2.82 -2.35 12.87
C ASP A 197 1.97 -1.59 13.89
N GLN A 198 0.79 -1.16 13.47
CA GLN A 198 -0.20 -0.44 14.26
C GLN A 198 -1.61 -0.86 13.81
N PRO A 199 -2.62 -0.76 14.69
CA PRO A 199 -4.02 -1.00 14.30
C PRO A 199 -4.39 -0.12 13.09
N GLY A 200 -4.85 -0.75 12.00
CA GLY A 200 -5.30 -0.06 10.80
C GLY A 200 -4.21 0.30 9.77
N LEU A 201 -2.92 0.08 10.06
CA LEU A 201 -1.83 0.26 9.09
C LEU A 201 -1.22 -1.09 8.71
N ALA A 202 -1.85 -1.78 7.75
CA ALA A 202 -1.33 -3.00 7.18
C ALA A 202 -0.18 -2.70 6.19
N CYS A 203 0.90 -3.48 6.28
CA CYS A 203 1.97 -3.44 5.29
C CYS A 203 1.49 -4.12 4.01
N ALA A 204 1.75 -3.50 2.86
CA ALA A 204 1.50 -4.15 1.57
C ALA A 204 2.33 -5.44 1.47
N PRO A 205 1.73 -6.58 1.06
CA PRO A 205 2.45 -7.83 0.97
C PRO A 205 3.70 -7.76 0.08
N GLY A 206 3.66 -6.99 -1.01
CA GLY A 206 4.81 -6.77 -1.89
C GLY A 206 6.07 -6.26 -1.18
N LEU A 207 5.93 -5.58 -0.03
CA LEU A 207 7.05 -5.04 0.73
C LEU A 207 7.82 -6.08 1.56
N PHE A 208 7.18 -7.21 1.92
CA PHE A 208 7.79 -8.20 2.81
C PHE A 208 7.76 -9.63 2.26
N LEU A 209 6.92 -9.95 1.27
CA LEU A 209 6.83 -11.28 0.69
C LEU A 209 8.13 -11.75 0.03
N PRO A 210 8.86 -10.93 -0.76
CA PRO A 210 10.14 -11.36 -1.31
C PRO A 210 11.13 -11.80 -0.21
N ILE A 211 11.05 -11.15 0.95
CA ILE A 211 11.90 -11.41 2.11
C ILE A 211 11.45 -12.66 2.85
N VAL A 212 10.14 -12.87 2.95
CA VAL A 212 9.57 -14.09 3.52
C VAL A 212 10.00 -15.32 2.72
N GLU A 213 9.97 -15.23 1.39
CA GLU A 213 10.40 -16.29 0.48
C GLU A 213 11.91 -16.53 0.52
N GLN A 214 12.70 -15.45 0.50
CA GLN A 214 14.16 -15.53 0.47
C GLN A 214 14.78 -16.07 1.77
N TYR A 215 14.18 -15.78 2.93
CA TYR A 215 14.72 -16.14 4.25
C TYR A 215 13.95 -17.26 4.95
N ASP A 216 13.18 -18.04 4.20
CA ASP A 216 12.42 -19.22 4.67
C ASP A 216 11.51 -18.94 5.87
N PHE A 217 10.96 -17.72 5.95
CA PHE A 217 9.95 -17.39 6.95
C PHE A 217 8.60 -18.04 6.65
N MET A 218 8.39 -18.55 5.43
CA MET A 218 7.15 -19.21 5.00
C MET A 218 6.72 -20.29 5.99
N SER A 219 7.62 -21.20 6.36
CA SER A 219 7.31 -22.31 7.27
C SER A 219 6.83 -21.83 8.65
N ARG A 220 7.46 -20.77 9.18
CA ARG A 220 7.14 -20.19 10.50
C ARG A 220 5.83 -19.41 10.47
N ILE A 221 5.59 -18.68 9.39
CA ILE A 221 4.33 -17.95 9.17
C ILE A 221 3.19 -18.95 9.01
N ASP A 222 3.34 -20.01 8.20
CA ASP A 222 2.30 -21.03 8.01
C ASP A 222 1.93 -21.70 9.33
N GLN A 223 2.92 -22.09 10.14
CA GLN A 223 2.68 -22.64 11.48
C GLN A 223 1.98 -21.65 12.42
N TRP A 224 2.30 -20.36 12.30
CA TRP A 224 1.60 -19.32 13.05
C TRP A 224 0.14 -19.18 12.59
N VAL A 225 -0.12 -19.12 11.28
CA VAL A 225 -1.46 -19.00 10.67
C VAL A 225 -2.33 -20.20 11.06
N ILE A 226 -1.81 -21.42 10.98
CA ILE A 226 -2.54 -22.63 11.38
C ILE A 226 -2.91 -22.58 12.87
N ARG A 227 -1.98 -22.19 13.74
CA ARG A 227 -2.26 -22.04 15.18
C ARG A 227 -3.29 -20.95 15.46
N ALA A 228 -3.17 -19.79 14.82
CA ALA A 228 -4.11 -18.67 14.97
C ALA A 228 -5.51 -19.04 14.47
N SER A 229 -5.63 -19.67 13.30
CA SER A 229 -6.90 -20.15 12.75
C SER A 229 -7.56 -21.26 13.58
N SER A 230 -6.76 -22.03 14.32
CA SER A 230 -7.26 -23.07 15.24
C SER A 230 -7.86 -22.51 16.53
N TYR A 231 -7.51 -21.25 16.89
CA TYR A 231 -7.89 -20.61 18.16
C TYR A 231 -9.19 -19.80 18.09
N GLU A 232 -9.77 -19.53 16.91
CA GLU A 232 -11.11 -18.92 16.81
C GLU A 232 -12.23 -19.98 16.97
N PRO A 233 -12.95 -20.03 18.11
CA PRO A 233 -13.87 -21.13 18.40
C PRO A 233 -15.28 -20.95 17.82
N ARG A 234 -15.57 -19.81 17.16
CA ARG A 234 -16.96 -19.37 16.90
C ARG A 234 -17.58 -19.77 15.55
N GLN A 235 -16.87 -20.40 14.62
CA GLN A 235 -17.43 -20.74 13.31
C GLN A 235 -17.14 -22.18 12.83
N ARG A 236 -17.05 -23.15 13.74
CA ARG A 236 -16.57 -24.52 13.41
C ARG A 236 -17.53 -25.44 12.65
N SER A 237 -18.81 -25.12 12.45
CA SER A 237 -19.74 -26.14 11.94
C SER A 237 -19.82 -26.28 10.41
N THR A 238 -19.19 -25.43 9.59
CA THR A 238 -19.33 -25.59 8.12
C THR A 238 -18.21 -25.03 7.25
N LEU A 239 -17.09 -24.60 7.80
CA LEU A 239 -16.03 -23.95 7.00
C LEU A 239 -15.05 -24.97 6.43
N ARG A 240 -14.91 -25.01 5.10
CA ARG A 240 -13.69 -25.53 4.47
C ARG A 240 -12.75 -24.33 4.36
N ILE A 241 -11.71 -24.33 5.18
CA ILE A 241 -10.63 -23.36 5.05
C ILE A 241 -9.85 -23.77 3.82
N THR A 242 -10.15 -23.15 2.68
CA THR A 242 -9.30 -23.27 1.50
C THR A 242 -8.24 -22.19 1.65
N PHE A 243 -7.04 -22.59 2.03
CA PHE A 243 -5.85 -21.75 1.92
C PHE A 243 -5.55 -21.55 0.44
N LEU A 244 -6.27 -20.64 -0.20
CA LEU A 244 -5.83 -20.05 -1.44
C LEU A 244 -4.73 -19.08 -1.07
N TYR A 245 -3.50 -19.61 -1.01
CA TYR A 245 -2.35 -18.77 -1.32
C TYR A 245 -2.50 -18.41 -2.80
N SER A 246 -3.29 -17.38 -3.09
CA SER A 246 -3.16 -16.61 -4.33
C SER A 246 -1.88 -15.77 -4.21
N LEU A 247 -0.76 -16.46 -4.02
CA LEU A 247 0.58 -15.93 -4.14
C LEU A 247 1.17 -16.61 -5.36
N ILE A 248 0.93 -15.99 -6.50
CA ILE A 248 1.82 -16.01 -7.66
C ILE A 248 2.17 -17.43 -8.15
N GLN A 249 1.16 -18.20 -8.54
CA GLN A 249 1.31 -19.17 -9.62
C GLN A 249 0.21 -18.97 -10.67
N CYS A 250 0.28 -17.83 -11.36
CA CYS A 250 -0.14 -17.73 -12.76
C CYS A 250 1.03 -17.18 -13.56
N LYS A 251 2.04 -18.02 -13.77
CA LYS A 251 2.77 -18.04 -15.04
C LYS A 251 1.94 -18.90 -15.99
N LEU A 252 1.25 -18.25 -16.91
CA LEU A 252 1.05 -18.74 -18.28
C LEU A 252 1.49 -17.63 -19.21
#